data_AF-A0A2E7VPW2-F1
#
_entry.id   AF-A0A2E7VPW2-F1
#
_cell.length_a   1.000
_cell.length_b   1.000
_cell.length_c   1.000
_cell.angle_alpha   90.00
_cell.angle_beta   90.00
_cell.angle_gamma   90.00
#
_symmetry.space_group_name_H-M   'P 1'
#
loop_
_entity.id
_entity.type
_entity.pdbx_description
1 polymer ?
#
loop_
_entity_poly.entity_id
_entity_poly.type
_entity_poly.pdbx_seq_one_letter_code
_entity_poly.pdbx_strand_id
1 'polypeptide(L)' 'GSNGVVHVIDAVLIPSTSNTYNVSIIENDEYLYSVNILGKYIKNKHNNQLVLDVYKSGNVIKRYIK' A
#
# COMPACT_ATOMS: atom_id res chain seq x y z
N GLY A 1 -38.43 17.80 17.24
CA GLY A 1 -37.03 17.70 16.79
C GLY A 1 -36.96 18.10 15.33
N SER A 2 -35.97 18.91 14.95
CA SER A 2 -35.73 19.33 13.57
C SER A 2 -35.08 18.18 12.78
N ASN A 3 -35.85 17.61 11.85
CA ASN A 3 -35.53 16.36 11.14
C ASN A 3 -34.62 16.57 9.91
N GLY A 4 -33.47 17.22 10.10
CA GLY A 4 -32.39 17.25 9.11
C GLY A 4 -32.36 18.45 8.16
N VAL A 5 -31.35 18.45 7.28
CA VAL A 5 -31.02 19.50 6.31
C VAL A 5 -31.06 18.92 4.90
N VAL A 6 -31.60 19.68 3.95
CA VAL A 6 -31.65 19.33 2.52
C VAL A 6 -30.59 20.14 1.78
N HIS A 7 -29.77 19.45 0.99
CA HIS A 7 -28.84 20.06 0.04
C HIS A 7 -29.39 19.85 -1.38
N VAL A 8 -29.41 20.92 -2.18
CA VAL A 8 -29.83 20.88 -3.59
C VAL A 8 -28.59 20.95 -4.48
N ILE A 9 -28.47 20.02 -5.41
CA ILE A 9 -27.41 19.96 -6.42
C ILE A 9 -28.04 19.76 -7.80
N ASP A 10 -27.40 20.29 -8.84
CA ASP A 10 -27.82 20.12 -10.24
C ASP A 10 -26.92 19.09 -10.95
N ALA A 11 -26.88 17.88 -10.38
CA ALA A 11 -26.19 16.73 -10.94
C ALA A 11 -26.65 15.44 -10.24
N VAL A 12 -26.48 14.29 -10.92
CA VAL A 12 -26.63 12.97 -10.30
C VAL A 12 -25.31 12.57 -9.64
N LEU A 13 -25.34 12.21 -8.35
CA LEU A 13 -24.16 11.68 -7.67
C LEU A 13 -23.90 10.25 -8.13
N ILE A 14 -22.75 10.05 -8.78
CA ILE A 14 -22.21 8.72 -9.05
C ILE A 14 -21.16 8.43 -7.96
N PRO A 15 -21.32 7.36 -7.15
CA PRO A 15 -20.32 7.01 -6.15
C PRO A 15 -18.99 6.70 -6.83
N SER A 16 -17.91 7.30 -6.35
CA SER A 16 -16.58 7.07 -6.92
C SER A 16 -16.10 5.65 -6.63
N THR A 17 -15.77 4.88 -7.66
CA THR A 17 -14.99 3.63 -7.53
C THR A 17 -13.51 3.93 -7.68
N SER A 18 -12.95 4.70 -6.75
CA SER A 18 -11.53 5.06 -6.79
C SER A 18 -10.69 3.97 -6.15
N ASN A 19 -10.29 2.96 -6.92
CA ASN A 19 -9.08 2.23 -6.60
C ASN A 19 -7.93 2.94 -7.32
N THR A 20 -7.14 3.72 -6.59
CA THR A 20 -5.80 4.07 -7.07
C THR A 20 -4.96 2.80 -7.00
N TYR A 21 -5.04 1.96 -8.03
CA TYR A 21 -3.95 1.04 -8.30
C TYR A 21 -2.78 1.94 -8.66
N ASN A 22 -1.79 2.04 -7.76
CA ASN A 22 -0.47 2.45 -8.19
C ASN A 22 -0.07 1.41 -9.24
N VAL A 23 -0.26 1.72 -10.52
CA VAL A 23 0.43 1.05 -11.62
C VAL A 23 1.88 1.43 -11.41
N SER A 24 2.53 0.68 -10.54
CA SER A 24 3.94 0.83 -10.28
C SER A 24 4.64 0.57 -11.60
N ILE A 25 5.42 1.57 -11.98
CA ILE A 25 6.52 1.52 -12.92
C ILE A 25 7.49 0.44 -12.38
N ILE A 26 7.15 -0.85 -12.50
CA ILE A 26 7.98 -2.00 -12.04
C ILE A 26 8.63 -2.67 -13.26
N GLU A 27 9.09 -1.87 -14.20
CA GLU A 27 10.12 -2.35 -15.10
C GLU A 27 11.39 -1.66 -14.62
N ASN A 28 12.21 -2.37 -13.83
CA ASN A 28 13.56 -1.96 -13.36
C ASN A 28 13.69 -1.27 -11.98
N ASP A 29 12.76 -1.44 -11.04
CA ASP A 29 12.99 -0.95 -9.68
C ASP A 29 14.07 -1.78 -8.95
N GLU A 30 15.08 -1.11 -8.41
CA GLU A 30 16.27 -1.74 -7.83
C GLU A 30 16.00 -2.15 -6.38
N TYR A 31 16.13 -3.45 -6.07
CA TYR A 31 16.06 -3.94 -4.69
C TYR A 31 17.24 -3.40 -3.87
N LEU A 32 16.97 -2.89 -2.66
CA LEU A 32 18.00 -2.42 -1.74
C LEU A 32 18.21 -3.38 -0.58
N TYR A 33 17.21 -3.53 0.29
CA TYR A 33 17.33 -4.32 1.51
C TYR A 33 15.97 -4.80 2.03
N SER A 34 16.01 -5.81 2.90
CA SER A 34 14.84 -6.27 3.64
C SER A 34 14.92 -5.86 5.10
N VAL A 35 13.78 -5.52 5.71
CA VAL A 35 13.66 -5.35 7.17
C VAL A 35 12.57 -6.25 7.75
N ASN A 36 12.69 -6.58 9.03
CA ASN A 36 11.63 -7.26 9.79
C ASN A 36 10.64 -6.24 10.37
N ILE A 37 9.62 -6.73 11.09
CA ILE A 37 8.60 -5.88 11.73
C ILE A 37 9.13 -4.90 12.78
N LEU A 38 10.35 -5.14 13.29
CA LEU A 38 11.03 -4.26 14.23
C LEU A 38 11.92 -3.23 13.52
N GLY A 39 11.91 -3.19 12.18
CA GLY A 39 12.75 -2.31 11.38
C GLY A 39 14.21 -2.76 11.26
N LYS A 40 14.57 -3.96 11.73
CA LYS A 40 15.95 -4.47 11.65
C LYS A 40 16.24 -5.04 10.26
N TYR A 41 17.38 -4.66 9.69
CA TYR A 41 17.91 -5.25 8.46
C TYR A 41 18.06 -6.76 8.56
N ILE A 42 17.58 -7.47 7.55
CA ILE A 42 17.63 -8.91 7.44
C ILE A 42 18.64 -9.30 6.36
N LYS A 43 19.68 -10.06 6.74
CA LYS A 43 20.62 -10.66 5.79
C LYS A 43 20.16 -12.05 5.31
N ASN A 44 19.58 -12.84 6.22
CA ASN A 44 19.07 -14.18 5.94
C ASN A 44 17.58 -14.25 6.30
N LYS A 45 16.75 -14.66 5.35
CA LYS A 45 15.30 -14.80 5.53
C LYS A 45 15.03 -16.14 6.20
N HIS A 46 14.39 -16.13 7.37
CA HIS A 46 13.96 -17.35 8.06
C HIS A 46 12.48 -17.62 7.78
N ASN A 47 12.08 -18.89 7.90
CA ASN A 47 10.69 -19.30 7.78
C ASN A 47 9.83 -18.66 8.87
N ASN A 48 8.52 -18.60 8.62
CA ASN A 48 7.51 -18.03 9.49
C ASN A 48 7.75 -16.55 9.86
N GLN A 49 8.30 -15.76 8.93
CA GLN A 49 8.63 -14.35 9.18
C GLN A 49 7.97 -13.42 8.17
N LEU A 50 7.40 -12.31 8.66
CA LEU A 50 7.00 -11.18 7.83
C LEU A 50 8.22 -10.31 7.50
N VAL A 51 8.45 -10.10 6.20
CA VAL A 51 9.58 -9.34 5.64
C VAL A 51 9.05 -8.21 4.77
N LEU A 52 9.68 -7.04 4.90
CA LEU A 52 9.44 -5.87 4.06
C LEU A 52 10.66 -5.68 3.15
N ASP A 53 10.50 -5.88 1.85
CA ASP A 53 11.54 -5.59 0.85
C ASP A 53 11.41 -4.14 0.40
N VAL A 54 12.48 -3.37 0.56
CA VAL A 54 12.55 -1.94 0.23
C VAL A 54 13.33 -1.79 -1.07
N TYR A 55 12.75 -1.03 -2.00
CA TYR A 55 13.32 -0.74 -3.31
C TYR A 55 13.75 0.72 -3.39
N LYS A 56 14.63 1.04 -4.34
CA LYS A 56 15.23 2.37 -4.51
C LYS A 56 14.21 3.46 -4.81
N SER A 57 13.11 3.13 -5.49
CA SER A 57 11.99 4.04 -5.69
C SER A 57 11.27 4.47 -4.39
N GLY A 58 11.49 3.76 -3.28
CA GLY A 58 10.69 3.86 -2.05
C GLY A 58 9.53 2.86 -1.99
N ASN A 59 9.31 2.05 -3.03
CA ASN A 59 8.34 0.95 -2.99
C ASN A 59 8.71 -0.07 -1.91
N VAL A 60 7.68 -0.59 -1.23
CA VAL A 60 7.84 -1.62 -0.19
C VAL A 60 6.92 -2.80 -0.47
N ILE A 61 7.51 -3.97 -0.71
CA ILE A 61 6.78 -5.23 -0.90
C ILE A 61 6.77 -6.01 0.41
N LYS A 62 5.57 -6.40 0.88
CA LYS A 62 5.38 -7.19 2.10
C LYS A 62 5.27 -8.67 1.72
N ARG A 63 6.11 -9.52 2.30
CA ARG A 63 6.09 -10.98 2.05
C ARG A 63 6.14 -11.75 3.36
N TYR A 64 5.27 -12.75 3.48
CA TYR A 64 5.40 -13.78 4.50
C TYR A 64 6.30 -14.90 3.95
N ILE A 65 7.42 -15.14 4.60
CA ILE A 65 8.29 -16.27 4.31
C ILE A 65 7.69 -17.47 5.03
N LYS A 66 7.25 -18.47 4.27
CA LYS A 66 6.70 -19.72 4.81
C LYS A 66 7.81 -20.62 5.32
#